data_AF-A0A2T7LQU7-F1
#
_entry.id   AF-A0A2T7LQU7-F1
#
_cell.length_a   1.000
_cell.length_b   1.000
_cell.length_c   1.000
_cell.angle_alpha   90.00
_cell.angle_beta   90.00
_cell.angle_gamma   90.00
#
_symmetry.space_group_name_H-M   'P 1'
#
loop_
_entity.id
_entity.type
_entity.pdbx_description
1 polymer ?
#
loop_
_entity_poly.entity_id
_entity_poly.type
_entity_poly.pdbx_seq_one_letter_code
_entity_poly.pdbx_strand_id
1 'polypeptide(L)'
;MTAQAPIAYDTFIDLAADDSAVVGLVLKGSQAHEGMATQRSDHDLYVVLADGETSGLTRFTGHRTSELDLVIMSLAEFRAAGMPGFERYALARGQVVLDRLDGAIAQILADKARLDADEAFQGAEEWLDAYANSVYRSIKNHRDGQALAARLDATAAIGFLLELLFTLDRRPRPYNKYLEWELTRFPLPGWDTGMLLDCLDRISGTGDVPTQRRLFARTETVARTAGHGTVLDAWGEDLHLMRP
;
A
#
# COMPACT_ATOMS: atom_id res chain seq x y z
N MET A 1 -31.57 13.08 -8.98
CA MET A 1 -30.15 13.41 -9.25
C MET A 1 -29.93 13.28 -10.74
N THR A 2 -29.78 14.40 -11.45
CA THR A 2 -29.38 14.41 -12.85
C THR A 2 -27.93 13.92 -12.93
N ALA A 3 -27.69 12.83 -13.65
CA ALA A 3 -26.33 12.38 -13.94
C ALA A 3 -25.61 13.52 -14.66
N GLN A 4 -24.57 14.04 -14.02
CA GLN A 4 -23.77 15.11 -14.59
C GLN A 4 -23.07 14.58 -15.86
N ALA A 5 -23.03 15.38 -16.92
CA ALA A 5 -22.40 14.97 -18.16
C ALA A 5 -20.94 14.54 -17.91
N PRO A 6 -20.45 13.48 -18.60
CA PRO A 6 -19.05 13.07 -18.51
C PRO A 6 -18.13 14.24 -18.86
N ILE A 7 -17.06 14.44 -18.09
CA ILE A 7 -16.02 15.42 -18.38
C ILE A 7 -14.70 14.67 -18.57
N ALA A 8 -13.96 15.03 -19.61
CA ALA A 8 -12.65 14.45 -19.89
C ALA A 8 -11.59 15.01 -18.92
N TYR A 9 -10.50 14.26 -18.70
CA TYR A 9 -9.42 14.62 -17.79
C TYR A 9 -8.83 16.01 -18.10
N ASP A 10 -8.36 16.25 -19.32
CA ASP A 10 -7.72 17.53 -19.70
C ASP A 10 -8.67 18.72 -19.50
N THR A 11 -9.94 18.57 -19.90
CA THR A 11 -10.96 19.61 -19.71
C THR A 11 -11.23 19.88 -18.22
N PHE A 12 -11.19 18.85 -17.38
CA PHE A 12 -11.33 19.04 -15.94
C PHE A 12 -10.11 19.73 -15.32
N ILE A 13 -8.89 19.41 -15.79
CA ILE A 13 -7.66 20.10 -15.35
C ILE A 13 -7.74 21.59 -15.65
N ASP A 14 -8.13 21.98 -16.87
CA ASP A 14 -8.29 23.40 -17.24
C ASP A 14 -9.31 24.10 -16.33
N LEU A 15 -10.48 23.47 -16.11
CA LEU A 15 -11.51 24.01 -15.24
C LEU A 15 -11.03 24.18 -13.78
N ALA A 16 -10.25 23.22 -13.26
CA ALA A 16 -9.71 23.28 -11.92
C ALA A 16 -8.56 24.30 -11.81
N ALA A 17 -7.78 24.48 -12.88
CA ALA A 17 -6.73 25.49 -12.96
C ALA A 17 -7.27 26.92 -13.03
N ASP A 18 -8.54 27.12 -13.40
CA ASP A 18 -9.20 28.43 -13.37
C ASP A 18 -9.91 28.74 -12.04
N ASP A 19 -10.20 27.73 -11.21
CA ASP A 19 -10.87 27.92 -9.92
C ASP A 19 -9.85 28.25 -8.82
N SER A 20 -9.91 29.48 -8.28
CA SER A 20 -8.99 29.96 -7.24
C SER A 20 -9.08 29.21 -5.91
N ALA A 21 -10.20 28.50 -5.65
CA ALA A 21 -10.34 27.68 -4.46
C ALA A 21 -9.51 26.40 -4.52
N VAL A 22 -9.07 25.95 -5.71
CA VAL A 22 -8.21 24.77 -5.87
C VAL A 22 -6.78 25.14 -5.46
N VAL A 23 -6.23 24.46 -4.46
CA VAL A 23 -4.85 24.66 -3.99
C VAL A 23 -3.91 23.54 -4.41
N GLY A 24 -4.46 22.39 -4.81
CA GLY A 24 -3.68 21.26 -5.29
C GLY A 24 -4.48 20.30 -6.17
N LEU A 25 -3.78 19.69 -7.13
CA LEU A 25 -4.28 18.57 -7.92
C LEU A 25 -3.26 17.43 -7.84
N VAL A 26 -3.72 16.24 -7.44
CA VAL A 26 -2.86 15.05 -7.30
C VAL A 26 -3.45 13.87 -8.06
N LEU A 27 -2.71 13.40 -9.05
CA LEU A 27 -3.03 12.19 -9.80
C LEU A 27 -2.50 10.97 -9.03
N LYS A 28 -3.33 9.94 -8.81
CA LYS A 28 -2.89 8.65 -8.25
C LYS A 28 -3.11 7.52 -9.27
N GLY A 29 -2.85 6.29 -8.82
CA GLY A 29 -3.17 5.10 -9.58
C GLY A 29 -2.24 4.89 -10.78
N SER A 30 -2.74 4.26 -11.83
CA SER A 30 -1.88 3.73 -12.89
C SER A 30 -1.20 4.85 -13.68
N GLN A 31 -1.88 5.99 -13.83
CA GLN A 31 -1.37 7.15 -14.56
C GLN A 31 -0.24 7.88 -13.81
N ALA A 32 -0.17 7.73 -12.48
CA ALA A 32 0.93 8.27 -11.68
C ALA A 32 2.17 7.36 -11.65
N HIS A 33 2.07 6.12 -12.15
CA HIS A 33 3.16 5.14 -12.14
C HIS A 33 3.68 4.92 -13.55
N GLU A 34 4.90 5.38 -13.82
CA GLU A 34 5.54 5.22 -15.13
C GLU A 34 5.51 3.76 -15.61
N GLY A 35 4.94 3.55 -16.80
CA GLY A 35 4.82 2.24 -17.45
C GLY A 35 3.66 1.36 -16.97
N MET A 36 2.84 1.82 -16.02
CA MET A 36 1.74 1.01 -15.45
C MET A 36 0.35 1.33 -16.03
N ALA A 37 0.22 2.47 -16.72
CA ALA A 37 -1.00 2.85 -17.41
C ALA A 37 -1.27 1.93 -18.62
N THR A 38 -2.54 1.64 -18.85
CA THR A 38 -3.02 0.86 -20.01
C THR A 38 -4.17 1.60 -20.69
N GLN A 39 -4.63 1.11 -21.84
CA GLN A 39 -5.83 1.64 -22.51
C GLN A 39 -7.12 1.55 -21.68
N ARG A 40 -7.11 0.76 -20.59
CA ARG A 40 -8.24 0.61 -19.66
C ARG A 40 -8.03 1.37 -18.34
N SER A 41 -6.99 2.20 -18.26
CA SER A 41 -6.68 2.99 -17.07
C SER A 41 -7.43 4.32 -17.11
N ASP A 42 -8.20 4.57 -16.07
CA ASP A 42 -8.77 5.86 -15.72
C ASP A 42 -7.73 6.79 -15.10
N HIS A 43 -8.09 8.07 -14.95
CA HIS A 43 -7.37 9.05 -14.15
C HIS A 43 -8.03 9.16 -12.79
N ASP A 44 -7.34 8.75 -11.74
CA ASP A 44 -7.76 8.98 -10.37
C ASP A 44 -7.21 10.34 -9.89
N LEU A 45 -8.06 11.37 -9.76
CA LEU A 45 -7.62 12.73 -9.44
C LEU A 45 -8.18 13.22 -8.11
N TYR A 46 -7.29 13.61 -7.20
CA TYR A 46 -7.63 14.36 -6.00
C TYR A 46 -7.63 15.86 -6.31
N VAL A 47 -8.72 16.51 -5.94
CA VAL A 47 -8.92 17.96 -6.06
C VAL A 47 -8.92 18.53 -4.65
N VAL A 48 -7.84 19.22 -4.30
CA VAL A 48 -7.63 19.78 -2.98
C VAL A 48 -8.06 21.23 -2.99
N LEU A 49 -9.10 21.54 -2.23
CA LEU A 49 -9.62 22.89 -2.06
C LEU A 49 -9.01 23.56 -0.83
N ALA A 50 -8.83 24.89 -0.88
CA ALA A 50 -8.51 25.68 0.29
C ALA A 50 -9.58 25.48 1.38
N ASP A 51 -9.16 25.43 2.64
CA ASP A 51 -10.07 25.24 3.76
C ASP A 51 -11.05 26.43 3.87
N GLY A 52 -12.35 26.13 3.95
CA GLY A 52 -13.40 27.14 4.10
C GLY A 52 -13.81 27.87 2.80
N GLU A 53 -13.13 27.61 1.68
CA GLU A 53 -13.51 28.18 0.39
C GLU A 53 -14.67 27.43 -0.28
N THR A 54 -15.47 28.15 -1.06
CA THR A 54 -16.54 27.56 -1.86
C THR A 54 -16.12 27.41 -3.31
N SER A 55 -16.25 26.20 -3.85
CA SER A 55 -15.93 25.91 -5.25
C SER A 55 -17.14 25.38 -6.00
N GLY A 56 -17.32 25.88 -7.22
CA GLY A 56 -18.30 25.35 -8.15
C GLY A 56 -18.00 23.90 -8.58
N LEU A 57 -16.78 23.40 -8.35
CA LEU A 57 -16.35 22.04 -8.66
C LEU A 57 -16.99 20.99 -7.74
N THR A 58 -17.46 21.38 -6.56
CA THR A 58 -18.14 20.47 -5.61
C THR A 58 -19.33 19.73 -6.21
N ARG A 59 -19.92 20.25 -7.29
CA ARG A 59 -20.94 19.55 -8.10
C ARG A 59 -20.47 18.19 -8.62
N PHE A 60 -19.17 18.03 -8.87
CA PHE A 60 -18.54 16.79 -9.34
C PHE A 60 -18.17 15.82 -8.20
N THR A 61 -18.61 16.06 -6.96
CA THR A 61 -18.36 15.12 -5.86
C THR A 61 -18.95 13.75 -6.18
N GLY A 62 -18.13 12.70 -6.09
CA GLY A 62 -18.51 11.32 -6.46
C GLY A 62 -18.56 11.07 -7.97
N HIS A 63 -17.99 11.96 -8.78
CA HIS A 63 -17.88 11.76 -10.22
C HIS A 63 -16.92 10.60 -10.52
N ARG A 64 -17.46 9.55 -11.16
CA ARG A 64 -16.69 8.37 -11.56
C ARG A 64 -17.17 7.86 -12.92
N THR A 65 -16.23 7.75 -13.85
CA THR A 65 -16.43 7.21 -15.19
C THR A 65 -15.32 6.19 -15.50
N SER A 66 -15.31 5.62 -16.70
CA SER A 66 -14.19 4.77 -17.17
C SER A 66 -12.91 5.56 -17.48
N GLU A 67 -12.97 6.89 -17.51
CA GLU A 67 -11.85 7.75 -17.90
C GLU A 67 -11.34 8.61 -16.73
N LEU A 68 -12.21 8.97 -15.79
CA LEU A 68 -11.94 9.92 -14.71
C LEU A 68 -12.73 9.56 -13.43
N ASP A 69 -12.01 9.48 -12.31
CA ASP A 69 -12.56 9.39 -10.94
C ASP A 69 -12.06 10.59 -10.14
N LEU A 70 -12.98 11.36 -9.54
CA LEU A 70 -12.69 12.59 -8.83
C LEU A 70 -12.94 12.46 -7.33
N VAL A 71 -11.91 12.76 -6.54
CA VAL A 71 -12.00 12.90 -5.09
C VAL A 71 -11.80 14.37 -4.72
N ILE A 72 -12.89 15.06 -4.38
CA ILE A 72 -12.87 16.48 -4.03
C ILE A 72 -12.90 16.60 -2.51
N MET A 73 -11.92 17.31 -1.93
CA MET A 73 -11.80 17.48 -0.48
C MET A 73 -11.05 18.75 -0.11
N SER A 74 -11.19 19.19 1.13
CA SER A 74 -10.41 20.29 1.70
C SER A 74 -8.95 19.91 1.93
N LEU A 75 -8.09 20.91 2.11
CA LEU A 75 -6.67 20.72 2.43
C LEU A 75 -6.49 19.99 3.77
N ALA A 76 -7.31 20.31 4.77
CA ALA A 76 -7.32 19.62 6.06
C ALA A 76 -7.65 18.13 5.90
N GLU A 77 -8.68 17.79 5.11
CA GLU A 77 -9.04 16.39 4.82
C GLU A 77 -7.94 15.68 4.03
N PHE A 78 -7.31 16.35 3.07
CA PHE A 78 -6.22 15.79 2.27
C PHE A 78 -4.99 15.44 3.11
N ARG A 79 -4.66 16.27 4.12
CA ARG A 79 -3.61 15.95 5.10
C ARG A 79 -3.91 14.65 5.86
N ALA A 80 -5.15 14.44 6.26
CA ALA A 80 -5.58 13.23 6.96
C ALA A 80 -5.80 12.00 6.04
N ALA A 81 -6.04 12.22 4.74
CA ALA A 81 -6.37 11.15 3.81
C ALA A 81 -5.33 10.03 3.79
N GLY A 82 -5.78 8.78 3.96
CA GLY A 82 -4.93 7.60 3.98
C GLY A 82 -4.11 7.40 5.27
N MET A 83 -4.34 8.18 6.33
CA MET A 83 -3.53 8.12 7.56
C MET A 83 -4.39 7.83 8.81
N PRO A 84 -4.34 6.62 9.40
CA PRO A 84 -3.83 5.38 8.82
C PRO A 84 -4.82 4.83 7.76
N GLY A 85 -4.33 4.05 6.79
CA GLY A 85 -5.23 3.38 5.86
C GLY A 85 -4.59 2.93 4.55
N PHE A 86 -5.34 2.11 3.81
CA PHE A 86 -4.89 1.50 2.56
C PHE A 86 -4.58 2.52 1.44
N GLU A 87 -5.25 3.68 1.44
CA GLU A 87 -5.00 4.75 0.46
C GLU A 87 -3.65 5.47 0.65
N ARG A 88 -2.95 5.26 1.77
CA ARG A 88 -1.66 5.91 2.05
C ARG A 88 -0.67 5.74 0.92
N TYR A 89 -0.52 4.50 0.45
CA TYR A 89 0.43 4.17 -0.62
C TYR A 89 0.09 4.91 -1.93
N ALA A 90 -1.19 4.94 -2.29
CA ALA A 90 -1.62 5.54 -3.54
C ALA A 90 -1.32 7.05 -3.58
N LEU A 91 -1.46 7.74 -2.44
CA LEU A 91 -1.08 9.14 -2.29
C LEU A 91 0.45 9.32 -2.18
N ALA A 92 1.14 8.45 -1.44
CA ALA A 92 2.60 8.47 -1.30
C ALA A 92 3.37 8.32 -2.63
N ARG A 93 2.72 7.76 -3.65
CA ARG A 93 3.23 7.63 -5.03
C ARG A 93 2.40 8.45 -6.03
N GLY A 94 1.61 9.40 -5.54
CA GLY A 94 0.86 10.32 -6.39
C GLY A 94 1.77 11.31 -7.10
N GLN A 95 1.30 11.79 -8.25
CA GLN A 95 1.94 12.86 -9.01
C GLN A 95 1.20 14.17 -8.77
N VAL A 96 1.94 15.19 -8.34
CA VAL A 96 1.41 16.55 -8.25
C VAL A 96 1.25 17.13 -9.65
N VAL A 97 0.02 17.49 -10.01
CA VAL A 97 -0.32 18.14 -11.28
C VAL A 97 -0.37 19.65 -11.11
N LEU A 98 -0.86 20.12 -9.94
CA LEU A 98 -0.92 21.52 -9.55
C LEU A 98 -0.59 21.65 -8.07
N ASP A 99 0.20 22.65 -7.71
CA ASP A 99 0.48 23.05 -6.33
C ASP A 99 0.54 24.58 -6.28
N ARG A 100 -0.42 25.20 -5.59
CA ARG A 100 -0.47 26.66 -5.38
C ARG A 100 0.03 27.07 -4.00
N LEU A 101 0.59 26.14 -3.24
CA LEU A 101 1.04 26.33 -1.86
C LEU A 101 2.56 26.19 -1.77
N ASP A 102 3.28 26.62 -2.81
CA ASP A 102 4.74 26.64 -2.87
C ASP A 102 5.40 25.29 -2.50
N GLY A 103 4.78 24.18 -2.93
CA GLY A 103 5.31 22.83 -2.70
C GLY A 103 4.69 22.11 -1.50
N ALA A 104 3.75 22.72 -0.78
CA ALA A 104 3.14 22.07 0.38
C ALA A 104 2.34 20.82 0.02
N ILE A 105 1.74 20.73 -1.18
CA ILE A 105 1.05 19.50 -1.63
C ILE A 105 2.09 18.40 -1.84
N ALA A 106 3.22 18.70 -2.47
CA ALA A 106 4.32 17.75 -2.63
C ALA A 106 4.87 17.28 -1.28
N GLN A 107 5.03 18.18 -0.30
CA GLN A 107 5.46 17.81 1.05
C GLN A 107 4.47 16.87 1.74
N ILE A 108 3.15 17.13 1.61
CA ILE A 108 2.12 16.24 2.17
C ILE A 108 2.23 14.81 1.58
N LEU A 109 2.52 14.67 0.28
CA LEU A 109 2.72 13.35 -0.33
C LEU A 109 4.01 12.68 0.17
N ALA A 110 5.09 13.45 0.31
CA ALA A 110 6.36 12.95 0.84
C ALA A 110 6.22 12.44 2.28
N ASP A 111 5.44 13.14 3.11
CA ASP A 111 5.15 12.73 4.49
C ASP A 111 4.35 11.41 4.52
N LYS A 112 3.37 11.25 3.62
CA LYS A 112 2.60 9.98 3.50
C LYS A 112 3.48 8.80 3.07
N ALA A 113 4.58 9.04 2.36
CA ALA A 113 5.49 8.00 1.89
C ALA A 113 6.36 7.39 3.00
N ARG A 114 6.35 7.95 4.20
CA ARG A 114 7.08 7.42 5.36
C ARG A 114 6.17 7.22 6.55
N LEU A 115 6.27 6.06 7.19
CA LEU A 115 5.68 5.81 8.50
C LEU A 115 6.50 6.53 9.58
N ASP A 116 5.82 7.05 10.61
CA ASP A 116 6.50 7.52 11.80
C ASP A 116 7.22 6.35 12.49
N ALA A 117 8.30 6.63 13.22
CA ALA A 117 9.10 5.57 13.82
C ALA A 117 8.29 4.73 14.83
N ASP A 118 7.49 5.40 15.66
CA ASP A 118 6.63 4.74 16.64
C ASP A 118 5.48 3.98 15.97
N GLU A 119 4.86 4.57 14.94
CA GLU A 119 3.82 3.92 14.11
C GLU A 119 4.36 2.63 13.48
N ALA A 120 5.55 2.69 12.88
CA ALA A 120 6.19 1.54 12.27
C ALA A 120 6.56 0.47 13.29
N PHE A 121 7.11 0.87 14.44
CA PHE A 121 7.50 -0.07 15.49
C PHE A 121 6.28 -0.84 16.02
N GLN A 122 5.19 -0.13 16.35
CA GLN A 122 3.96 -0.76 16.84
C GLN A 122 3.30 -1.64 15.77
N GLY A 123 3.19 -1.14 14.54
CA GLY A 123 2.60 -1.91 13.43
C GLY A 123 3.39 -3.18 13.10
N ALA A 124 4.72 -3.13 13.19
CA ALA A 124 5.56 -4.29 12.91
C ALA A 124 5.31 -5.45 13.89
N GLU A 125 5.00 -5.17 15.16
CA GLU A 125 4.66 -6.21 16.13
C GLU A 125 3.38 -6.96 15.74
N GLU A 126 2.33 -6.23 15.36
CA GLU A 126 1.05 -6.80 14.91
C GLU A 126 1.23 -7.65 13.65
N TRP A 127 1.93 -7.11 12.65
CA TRP A 127 2.13 -7.83 11.38
C TRP A 127 3.03 -9.04 11.52
N LEU A 128 4.03 -8.99 12.40
CA LEU A 128 4.90 -10.13 12.69
C LEU A 128 4.14 -11.27 13.33
N ASP A 129 3.29 -10.99 14.32
CA ASP A 129 2.45 -12.01 14.96
C ASP A 129 1.44 -12.62 13.99
N ALA A 130 0.76 -11.78 13.19
CA ALA A 130 -0.17 -12.23 12.17
C ALA A 130 0.51 -13.10 11.09
N TYR A 131 1.71 -12.71 10.66
CA TYR A 131 2.53 -13.49 9.73
C TYR A 131 2.91 -14.85 10.32
N ALA A 132 3.47 -14.86 11.54
CA ALA A 132 3.84 -16.09 12.24
C ALA A 132 2.64 -17.03 12.41
N ASN A 133 1.49 -16.51 12.84
CA ASN A 133 0.27 -17.29 12.99
C ASN A 133 -0.22 -17.92 11.68
N SER A 134 -0.18 -17.17 10.59
CA SER A 134 -0.60 -17.67 9.28
C SER A 134 0.35 -18.76 8.76
N VAL A 135 1.66 -18.61 8.93
CA VAL A 135 2.66 -19.63 8.56
C VAL A 135 2.50 -20.89 9.43
N TYR A 136 2.38 -20.72 10.75
CA TYR A 136 2.17 -21.82 11.69
C TYR A 136 0.94 -22.65 11.30
N ARG A 137 -0.21 -21.98 11.08
CA ARG A 137 -1.45 -22.64 10.65
C ARG A 137 -1.29 -23.34 9.30
N SER A 138 -0.61 -22.72 8.33
CA SER A 138 -0.35 -23.35 7.04
C SER A 138 0.42 -24.66 7.18
N ILE A 139 1.54 -24.63 7.90
CA ILE A 139 2.40 -25.81 8.10
C ILE A 139 1.69 -26.89 8.92
N LYS A 140 0.95 -26.48 9.97
CA LYS A 140 0.14 -27.39 10.78
C LYS A 140 -0.94 -28.08 9.93
N ASN A 141 -1.69 -27.32 9.13
CA ASN A 141 -2.70 -27.86 8.24
C ASN A 141 -2.09 -28.78 7.17
N HIS A 142 -0.90 -28.46 6.66
CA HIS A 142 -0.18 -29.33 5.73
C HIS A 142 0.19 -30.67 6.39
N ARG A 143 0.77 -30.63 7.60
CA ARG A 143 1.09 -31.83 8.40
C ARG A 143 -0.15 -32.69 8.66
N ASP A 144 -1.30 -32.05 8.89
CA ASP A 144 -2.56 -32.74 9.21
C ASP A 144 -3.33 -33.18 7.95
N GLY A 145 -2.76 -33.03 6.74
CA GLY A 145 -3.36 -33.46 5.48
C GLY A 145 -4.46 -32.53 4.92
N GLN A 146 -4.62 -31.34 5.50
CA GLN A 146 -5.66 -30.37 5.13
C GLN A 146 -5.18 -29.43 4.01
N ALA A 147 -5.04 -29.97 2.80
CA ALA A 147 -4.33 -29.28 1.70
C ALA A 147 -4.92 -27.90 1.32
N LEU A 148 -6.24 -27.77 1.25
CA LEU A 148 -6.87 -26.49 0.92
C LEU A 148 -6.66 -25.45 2.02
N ALA A 149 -6.88 -25.83 3.28
CA ALA A 149 -6.68 -24.94 4.43
C ALA A 149 -5.21 -24.48 4.51
N ALA A 150 -4.26 -25.40 4.31
CA ALA A 150 -2.84 -25.08 4.28
C ALA A 150 -2.50 -24.03 3.21
N ARG A 151 -3.05 -24.15 2.00
CA ARG A 151 -2.82 -23.20 0.90
C ARG A 151 -3.47 -21.84 1.15
N LEU A 152 -4.66 -21.81 1.74
CA LEU A 152 -5.34 -20.56 2.09
C LEU A 152 -4.55 -19.80 3.17
N ASP A 153 -4.09 -20.48 4.21
CA ASP A 153 -3.24 -19.88 5.25
C ASP A 153 -1.87 -19.44 4.69
N ALA A 154 -1.28 -20.20 3.76
CA ALA A 154 -0.05 -19.81 3.09
C ALA A 154 -0.23 -18.52 2.27
N THR A 155 -1.36 -18.42 1.56
CA THR A 155 -1.68 -17.24 0.75
C THR A 155 -1.97 -16.02 1.63
N ALA A 156 -2.67 -16.20 2.75
CA ALA A 156 -2.90 -15.13 3.72
C ALA A 156 -1.59 -14.60 4.32
N ALA A 157 -0.63 -15.49 4.60
CA ALA A 157 0.67 -15.13 5.15
C ALA A 157 1.45 -14.13 4.28
N ILE A 158 1.28 -14.18 2.95
CA ILE A 158 1.93 -13.25 2.01
C ILE A 158 1.54 -11.80 2.30
N GLY A 159 0.26 -11.55 2.59
CA GLY A 159 -0.22 -10.21 2.92
C GLY A 159 0.48 -9.66 4.16
N PHE A 160 0.46 -10.42 5.25
CA PHE A 160 1.09 -10.02 6.52
C PHE A 160 2.61 -9.86 6.39
N LEU A 161 3.28 -10.74 5.63
CA LEU A 161 4.71 -10.59 5.36
C LEU A 161 5.00 -9.26 4.66
N LEU A 162 4.25 -8.94 3.60
CA LEU A 162 4.47 -7.70 2.87
C LEU A 162 4.20 -6.47 3.74
N GLU A 163 3.12 -6.47 4.53
CA GLU A 163 2.88 -5.38 5.50
C GLU A 163 4.06 -5.23 6.46
N LEU A 164 4.54 -6.34 7.04
CA LEU A 164 5.69 -6.34 7.94
C LEU A 164 6.93 -5.76 7.28
N LEU A 165 7.32 -6.25 6.09
CA LEU A 165 8.57 -5.83 5.46
C LEU A 165 8.57 -4.35 5.07
N PHE A 166 7.45 -3.85 4.53
CA PHE A 166 7.32 -2.42 4.23
C PHE A 166 7.26 -1.58 5.50
N THR A 167 6.59 -2.06 6.55
CA THR A 167 6.54 -1.39 7.86
C THR A 167 7.93 -1.27 8.49
N LEU A 168 8.75 -2.32 8.44
CA LEU A 168 10.13 -2.31 8.93
C LEU A 168 11.01 -1.30 8.16
N ASP A 169 10.74 -1.08 6.87
CA ASP A 169 11.38 -0.04 6.07
C ASP A 169 10.67 1.33 6.14
N ARG A 170 9.71 1.46 7.06
CA ARG A 170 8.89 2.66 7.31
C ARG A 170 8.23 3.19 6.04
N ARG A 171 7.73 2.30 5.18
CA ARG A 171 6.98 2.65 3.97
C ARG A 171 5.58 2.03 4.02
N PRO A 172 4.56 2.68 3.43
CA PRO A 172 3.28 2.02 3.21
C PRO A 172 3.45 0.91 2.17
N ARG A 173 2.78 -0.23 2.37
CA ARG A 173 2.80 -1.35 1.41
C ARG A 173 2.09 -0.96 0.11
N PRO A 174 2.66 -1.29 -1.07
CA PRO A 174 2.00 -1.13 -2.36
C PRO A 174 0.78 -2.02 -2.52
N TYR A 175 -0.19 -1.56 -3.33
CA TYR A 175 -1.19 -2.47 -3.89
C TYR A 175 -0.49 -3.57 -4.70
N ASN A 176 -1.03 -4.79 -4.69
CA ASN A 176 -0.40 -5.94 -5.37
C ASN A 176 -0.05 -5.67 -6.84
N LYS A 177 -0.86 -4.88 -7.56
CA LYS A 177 -0.58 -4.45 -8.95
C LYS A 177 0.75 -3.70 -9.08
N TYR A 178 1.16 -2.94 -8.08
CA TYR A 178 2.36 -2.11 -8.08
C TYR A 178 3.53 -2.75 -7.32
N LEU A 179 3.37 -3.94 -6.75
CA LEU A 179 4.39 -4.56 -5.88
C LEU A 179 5.74 -4.74 -6.59
N GLU A 180 5.75 -5.37 -7.77
CA GLU A 180 6.97 -5.58 -8.54
C GLU A 180 7.59 -4.24 -9.00
N TRP A 181 6.75 -3.30 -9.44
CA TRP A 181 7.17 -1.96 -9.83
C TRP A 181 7.87 -1.22 -8.68
N GLU A 182 7.29 -1.26 -7.48
CA GLU A 182 7.79 -0.62 -6.27
C GLU A 182 9.10 -1.27 -5.83
N LEU A 183 9.19 -2.60 -5.79
CA LEU A 183 10.40 -3.31 -5.37
C LEU A 183 11.55 -3.21 -6.38
N THR A 184 11.25 -3.01 -7.66
CA THR A 184 12.28 -2.81 -8.69
C THR A 184 12.90 -1.41 -8.59
N ARG A 185 12.09 -0.38 -8.31
CA ARG A 185 12.55 1.02 -8.22
C ARG A 185 13.05 1.39 -6.83
N PHE A 186 12.44 0.81 -5.80
CA PHE A 186 12.68 1.11 -4.40
C PHE A 186 12.82 -0.20 -3.62
N PRO A 187 13.92 -0.94 -3.82
CA PRO A 187 14.12 -2.24 -3.20
C PRO A 187 14.09 -2.17 -1.67
N LEU A 188 13.56 -3.21 -1.04
CA LEU A 188 13.57 -3.34 0.42
C LEU A 188 15.02 -3.63 0.88
N PRO A 189 15.55 -2.88 1.87
CA PRO A 189 16.90 -3.10 2.37
C PRO A 189 17.12 -4.54 2.86
N GLY A 190 18.20 -5.17 2.40
CA GLY A 190 18.54 -6.54 2.79
C GLY A 190 17.68 -7.63 2.16
N TRP A 191 16.80 -7.29 1.22
CA TRP A 191 15.99 -8.23 0.44
C TRP A 191 16.42 -8.23 -1.02
N ASP A 192 16.49 -9.43 -1.60
CA ASP A 192 16.64 -9.57 -3.06
C ASP A 192 15.24 -9.60 -3.67
N THR A 193 14.95 -8.65 -4.55
CA THR A 193 13.60 -8.47 -5.14
C THR A 193 13.15 -9.71 -5.92
N GLY A 194 14.02 -10.28 -6.75
CA GLY A 194 13.68 -11.45 -7.57
C GLY A 194 13.39 -12.67 -6.71
N MET A 195 14.29 -12.98 -5.78
CA MET A 195 14.10 -14.10 -4.84
C MET A 195 12.86 -13.94 -3.98
N LEU A 196 12.54 -12.72 -3.53
CA LEU A 196 11.33 -12.45 -2.77
C LEU A 196 10.10 -12.77 -3.63
N LEU A 197 9.99 -12.18 -4.83
CA LEU A 197 8.85 -12.39 -5.73
C LEU A 197 8.70 -13.88 -6.11
N ASP A 198 9.79 -14.59 -6.40
CA ASP A 198 9.78 -16.03 -6.69
C ASP A 198 9.26 -16.86 -5.51
N CYS A 199 9.61 -16.47 -4.27
CA CYS A 199 9.08 -17.11 -3.08
C CYS A 199 7.57 -16.85 -2.93
N LEU A 200 7.12 -15.61 -3.15
CA LEU A 200 5.70 -15.25 -3.06
C LEU A 200 4.87 -16.01 -4.11
N ASP A 201 5.35 -16.07 -5.36
CA ASP A 201 4.68 -16.80 -6.44
C ASP A 201 4.53 -18.29 -6.08
N ARG A 202 5.63 -18.93 -5.67
CA ARG A 202 5.62 -20.34 -5.27
C ARG A 202 4.67 -20.63 -4.11
N ILE A 203 4.69 -19.79 -3.07
CA ILE A 203 3.81 -19.92 -1.90
C ILE A 203 2.35 -19.75 -2.33
N SER A 204 2.03 -18.74 -3.14
CA SER A 204 0.66 -18.47 -3.56
C SER A 204 0.09 -19.58 -4.46
N GLY A 205 0.92 -20.17 -5.32
CA GLY A 205 0.52 -21.30 -6.17
C GLY A 205 0.27 -22.57 -5.37
N THR A 206 1.22 -22.95 -4.49
CA THR A 206 1.30 -24.33 -3.96
C THR A 206 1.23 -24.45 -2.44
N GLY A 207 1.48 -23.37 -1.71
CA GLY A 207 1.68 -23.42 -0.26
C GLY A 207 2.98 -24.12 0.15
N ASP A 208 4.02 -24.11 -0.70
CA ASP A 208 5.28 -24.86 -0.50
C ASP A 208 5.91 -24.65 0.90
N VAL A 209 5.81 -25.67 1.76
CA VAL A 209 6.28 -25.62 3.15
C VAL A 209 7.78 -25.32 3.27
N PRO A 210 8.69 -25.96 2.50
CA PRO A 210 10.12 -25.61 2.55
C PRO A 210 10.39 -24.14 2.24
N THR A 211 9.68 -23.54 1.29
CA THR A 211 9.81 -22.11 0.97
C THR A 211 9.26 -21.24 2.09
N GLN A 212 8.10 -21.58 2.66
CA GLN A 212 7.55 -20.89 3.82
C GLN A 212 8.55 -20.86 4.99
N ARG A 213 9.18 -22.00 5.33
CA ARG A 213 10.15 -22.10 6.43
C ARG A 213 11.43 -21.30 6.18
N ARG A 214 11.98 -21.35 4.96
CA ARG A 214 13.16 -20.55 4.60
C ARG A 214 12.87 -19.06 4.67
N LEU A 215 11.70 -18.66 4.18
CA LEU A 215 11.26 -17.27 4.21
C LEU A 215 11.04 -16.81 5.65
N PHE A 216 10.39 -17.63 6.48
CA PHE A 216 10.21 -17.37 7.91
C PHE A 216 11.55 -17.18 8.63
N ALA A 217 12.54 -18.06 8.43
CA ALA A 217 13.85 -17.93 9.06
C ALA A 217 14.57 -16.60 8.72
N ARG A 218 14.42 -16.14 7.46
CA ARG A 218 14.94 -14.83 7.04
C ARG A 218 14.19 -13.69 7.72
N THR A 219 12.86 -13.75 7.71
CA THR A 219 12.00 -12.76 8.38
C THR A 219 12.29 -12.69 9.88
N GLU A 220 12.48 -13.84 10.54
CA GLU A 220 12.84 -13.93 11.96
C GLU A 220 14.13 -13.14 12.26
N THR A 221 15.15 -13.32 11.42
CA THR A 221 16.43 -12.62 11.56
C THR A 221 16.26 -11.11 11.43
N VAL A 222 15.51 -10.67 10.42
CA VAL A 222 15.26 -9.24 10.18
C VAL A 222 14.44 -8.62 11.33
N ALA A 223 13.37 -9.28 11.76
CA ALA A 223 12.52 -8.82 12.85
C ALA A 223 13.28 -8.70 14.18
N ARG A 224 14.12 -9.68 14.51
CA ARG A 224 14.99 -9.63 15.70
C ARG A 224 16.00 -8.49 15.62
N THR A 225 16.60 -8.28 14.46
CA THR A 225 17.54 -7.16 14.24
C THR A 225 16.87 -5.80 14.40
N ALA A 226 15.59 -5.70 14.02
CA ALA A 226 14.77 -4.51 14.20
C ALA A 226 14.21 -4.33 15.62
N GLY A 227 14.48 -5.25 16.55
CA GLY A 227 14.05 -5.14 17.94
C GLY A 227 12.73 -5.85 18.30
N HIS A 228 12.12 -6.58 17.36
CA HIS A 228 10.83 -7.27 17.58
C HIS A 228 10.99 -8.73 18.04
N GLY A 229 12.13 -9.08 18.66
CA GLY A 229 12.40 -10.46 19.08
C GLY A 229 11.41 -10.99 20.12
N THR A 230 10.90 -10.12 20.99
CA THR A 230 9.94 -10.46 22.05
C THR A 230 8.62 -11.03 21.52
N VAL A 231 8.14 -10.53 20.38
CA VAL A 231 6.94 -11.05 19.71
C VAL A 231 7.14 -12.52 19.35
N LEU A 232 8.29 -12.85 18.76
CA LEU A 232 8.63 -14.22 18.40
C LEU A 232 8.84 -15.08 19.64
N ASP A 233 9.53 -14.58 20.66
CA ASP A 233 9.81 -15.34 21.88
C ASP A 233 8.52 -15.75 22.63
N ALA A 234 7.44 -14.97 22.50
CA ALA A 234 6.13 -15.29 23.06
C ALA A 234 5.48 -16.55 22.44
N TRP A 235 5.88 -16.95 21.23
CA TRP A 235 5.42 -18.19 20.59
C TRP A 235 6.05 -19.45 21.21
N GLY A 236 7.16 -19.32 21.94
CA GLY A 236 7.84 -20.45 22.60
C GLY A 236 8.16 -21.60 21.64
N GLU A 237 7.78 -22.81 22.03
CA GLU A 237 8.08 -24.04 21.29
C GLU A 237 7.38 -24.13 19.92
N ASP A 238 6.27 -23.41 19.72
CA ASP A 238 5.54 -23.43 18.44
C ASP A 238 6.38 -22.85 17.29
N LEU A 239 7.39 -22.01 17.58
CA LEU A 239 8.35 -21.52 16.57
C LEU A 239 9.09 -22.65 15.86
N HIS A 240 9.33 -23.79 16.52
CA HIS A 240 10.05 -24.90 15.93
C HIS A 240 9.35 -25.49 14.71
N LEU A 241 8.02 -25.33 14.60
CA LEU A 241 7.28 -25.82 13.44
C LEU A 241 7.56 -24.99 12.18
N MET A 242 7.86 -23.70 12.34
CA MET A 242 8.07 -22.73 11.25
C MET A 242 9.53 -22.59 10.84
N ARG A 243 10.46 -23.02 11.68
CA ARG A 243 11.89 -23.04 11.35
C ARG A 243 12.22 -24.25 10.45
N PRO A 244 13.26 -24.16 9.60
CA PRO A 244 13.73 -25.26 8.75
C PRO A 244 13.96 -26.57 9.48
#